data_AF-A0A497NZ02-F1
#
_entry.id   AF-A0A497NZ02-F1
#
_cell.length_a   1.000
_cell.length_b   1.000
_cell.length_c   1.000
_cell.angle_alpha   90.00
_cell.angle_beta   90.00
_cell.angle_gamma   90.00
#
_symmetry.space_group_name_H-M   'P 1'
#
loop_
_entity.id
_entity.type
_entity.pdbx_description
1 polymer ?
#
loop_
_entity_poly.entity_id
_entity_poly.type
_entity_poly.pdbx_seq_one_letter_code
_entity_poly.pdbx_strand_id
1 'polypeptide(L)'
;MWNRKEGYILIIFLVLTLLNRGLSSPTLQITVDTEKLNYPVEENIYIYGEVKADGQPVENLTVAVEVRDPTASPVVVRTVNTNSLGKYGLNFSLSSQALHGTYTVKVNCNYDGETASNTTIFYVETVSTFTLTIKVGRSTYKLEEPIEIYGNATLNTIPLEGALVAIEVQDPEGTPVILRVVETDFDGIYSLTFNLPEDSPLGEYSVYASASYQNQKATAETSFQVKQRLSADINGDGKVNIIDLNIVARAWGSYPGHPRWDPRCDLDENEVINIIDIMLVAREYRP
;
A
#
# COMPACT_ATOMS: atom_id res chain seq x y z
N MET A 1 28.52 14.74 119.11
CA MET A 1 27.29 14.20 118.44
C MET A 1 26.87 15.24 117.40
N TRP A 2 27.27 15.06 116.14
CA TRP A 2 26.42 14.51 115.05
C TRP A 2 25.10 15.27 114.84
N ASN A 3 25.04 16.16 113.84
CA ASN A 3 24.30 15.96 112.57
C ASN A 3 24.15 17.29 111.82
N ARG A 4 24.77 17.43 110.64
CA ARG A 4 24.35 18.38 109.60
C ARG A 4 23.96 17.58 108.36
N LYS A 5 22.75 17.86 107.87
CA LYS A 5 22.20 17.36 106.61
C LYS A 5 22.90 18.07 105.46
N GLU A 6 23.43 17.34 104.49
CA GLU A 6 23.84 17.90 103.21
C GLU A 6 22.74 17.69 102.17
N GLY A 7 22.37 18.78 101.49
CA GLY A 7 21.44 18.78 100.36
C GLY A 7 22.21 18.65 99.06
N TYR A 8 21.70 17.84 98.14
CA TYR A 8 22.24 17.71 96.79
C TYR A 8 21.52 18.71 95.87
N ILE A 9 22.27 19.63 95.25
CA ILE A 9 21.81 20.47 94.14
C ILE A 9 22.21 19.77 92.84
N LEU A 10 21.21 19.35 92.05
CA LEU A 10 21.39 18.76 90.73
C LEU A 10 21.42 19.90 89.69
N ILE A 11 22.54 20.09 89.01
CA ILE A 11 22.66 21.01 87.86
C ILE A 11 22.48 20.20 86.59
N ILE A 12 21.36 20.43 85.87
CA ILE A 12 21.09 19.83 84.56
C ILE A 12 21.71 20.74 83.48
N PHE A 13 22.71 20.23 82.77
CA PHE A 13 23.21 20.84 81.53
C PHE A 13 22.33 20.37 80.36
N LEU A 14 21.53 21.28 79.82
CA LEU A 14 20.79 21.08 78.57
C LEU A 14 21.73 21.37 77.40
N VAL A 15 22.18 20.33 76.68
CA VAL A 15 22.92 20.48 75.42
C VAL A 15 21.91 20.52 74.28
N LEU A 16 21.69 21.70 73.71
CA LEU A 16 20.86 21.90 72.53
C LEU A 16 21.69 21.56 71.28
N THR A 17 21.52 20.36 70.71
CA THR A 17 22.12 20.00 69.42
C THR A 17 21.29 20.61 68.29
N LEU A 18 21.81 21.68 67.68
CA LEU A 18 21.34 22.21 66.41
C LEU A 18 21.55 21.14 65.32
N LEU A 19 20.46 20.53 64.84
CA LEU A 19 20.47 19.71 63.63
C LEU A 19 20.60 20.63 62.42
N ASN A 20 21.80 20.67 61.84
CA ASN A 20 22.01 21.25 60.52
C ASN A 20 21.39 20.27 59.50
N ARG A 21 20.11 20.48 59.13
CA ARG A 21 19.53 19.80 57.97
C ARG A 21 20.17 20.42 56.73
N GLY A 22 21.19 19.77 56.17
CA GLY A 22 21.61 20.07 54.81
C GLY A 22 20.40 19.89 53.89
N LEU A 23 19.97 20.96 53.24
CA LEU A 23 18.98 20.88 52.17
C LEU A 23 19.67 20.17 51.01
N SER A 24 19.36 18.89 50.79
CA SER A 24 19.67 18.24 49.51
C SER A 24 18.75 18.87 48.46
N SER A 25 19.30 19.26 47.31
CA SER A 25 18.47 19.64 46.18
C SER A 25 17.66 18.41 45.72
N PRO A 26 16.38 18.55 45.36
CA PRO A 26 15.58 17.42 44.92
C PRO A 26 16.18 16.81 43.64
N THR A 27 16.22 15.49 43.54
CA THR A 27 16.61 14.82 42.28
C THR A 27 15.46 14.90 41.30
N LEU A 28 15.47 15.89 40.42
CA LEU A 28 14.48 16.08 39.35
C LEU A 28 14.82 15.19 38.14
N GLN A 29 13.87 14.40 37.70
CA GLN A 29 14.00 13.48 36.56
C GLN A 29 12.87 13.72 35.57
N ILE A 30 13.20 13.67 34.28
CA ILE A 30 12.24 13.71 33.17
C ILE A 30 12.56 12.58 32.18
N THR A 31 11.53 11.88 31.72
CA THR A 31 11.65 10.88 30.63
C THR A 31 10.98 11.39 29.37
N VAL A 32 11.37 10.90 28.20
CA VAL A 32 10.64 11.17 26.96
C VAL A 32 10.75 9.98 26.02
N ASP A 33 9.61 9.56 25.50
CA ASP A 33 9.46 8.47 24.55
C ASP A 33 8.49 8.88 23.43
N THR A 34 8.58 8.19 22.30
CA THR A 34 7.63 8.28 21.19
C THR A 34 6.80 7.00 21.13
N GLU A 35 5.57 7.07 20.64
CA GLU A 35 4.73 5.87 20.49
C GLU A 35 5.33 4.84 19.52
N LYS A 36 5.96 5.33 18.45
CA LYS A 36 6.62 4.53 17.42
C LYS A 36 7.99 5.11 17.13
N LEU A 37 8.87 4.29 16.59
CA LEU A 37 10.17 4.75 16.12
C LEU A 37 10.10 5.33 14.71
N ASN A 38 9.19 4.84 13.86
CA ASN A 38 9.02 5.28 12.47
C ASN A 38 7.59 5.77 12.23
N TYR A 39 7.47 6.92 11.57
CA TYR A 39 6.21 7.54 11.17
C TYR A 39 6.27 7.86 9.67
N PRO A 40 5.27 7.45 8.88
CA PRO A 40 5.09 8.00 7.54
C PRO A 40 4.75 9.49 7.61
N VAL A 41 5.05 10.22 6.53
CA VAL A 41 4.63 11.63 6.38
C VAL A 41 3.11 11.74 6.60
N GLU A 42 2.70 12.84 7.26
CA GLU A 42 1.30 13.16 7.64
C GLU A 42 0.70 12.33 8.78
N GLU A 43 1.35 11.24 9.24
CA GLU A 43 0.88 10.52 10.42
C GLU A 43 0.95 11.43 11.67
N ASN A 44 -0.06 11.35 12.55
CA ASN A 44 -0.03 12.05 13.82
C ASN A 44 0.98 11.37 14.77
N ILE A 45 1.87 12.17 15.33
CA ILE A 45 2.96 11.73 16.20
C ILE A 45 2.56 12.00 17.64
N TYR A 46 2.66 10.97 18.48
CA TYR A 46 2.47 11.06 19.91
C TYR A 46 3.80 10.89 20.65
N ILE A 47 4.15 11.88 21.45
CA ILE A 47 5.26 11.84 22.39
C ILE A 47 4.73 11.93 23.81
N TYR A 48 5.40 11.26 24.75
CA TYR A 48 4.98 11.20 26.13
C TYR A 48 6.17 11.02 27.07
N GLY A 49 5.94 11.26 28.36
CA GLY A 49 6.95 11.11 29.38
C GLY A 49 6.37 11.34 30.77
N GLU A 50 7.24 11.27 31.77
CA GLU A 50 6.91 11.60 33.15
C GLU A 50 7.98 12.47 33.79
N VAL A 51 7.56 13.26 34.79
CA VAL A 51 8.45 14.04 35.64
C VAL A 51 8.31 13.58 37.09
N LYS A 52 9.45 13.32 37.73
CA LYS A 52 9.54 12.95 39.15
C LYS A 52 10.55 13.83 39.88
N ALA A 53 10.21 14.25 41.09
CA ALA A 53 11.14 14.87 42.03
C ALA A 53 11.27 13.93 43.23
N ASP A 54 12.50 13.53 43.56
CA ASP A 54 12.79 12.56 44.63
C ASP A 54 11.97 11.25 44.50
N GLY A 55 11.76 10.82 43.24
CA GLY A 55 10.98 9.63 42.90
C GLY A 55 9.45 9.80 42.97
N GLN A 56 8.94 10.95 43.40
CA GLN A 56 7.51 11.25 43.45
C GLN A 56 7.04 12.01 42.21
N PRO A 57 5.83 11.74 41.69
CA PRO A 57 5.29 12.45 40.53
C PRO A 57 5.08 13.94 40.86
N VAL A 58 5.44 14.81 39.91
CA VAL A 58 5.19 16.25 40.03
C VAL A 58 3.98 16.62 39.21
N GLU A 59 2.89 17.06 39.84
CA GLU A 59 1.64 17.46 39.18
C GLU A 59 1.69 18.91 38.67
N ASN A 60 1.00 19.16 37.53
CA ASN A 60 0.82 20.47 36.92
C ASN A 60 2.13 21.23 36.65
N LEU A 61 3.21 20.49 36.42
CA LEU A 61 4.50 21.04 36.04
C LEU A 61 4.54 21.30 34.55
N THR A 62 4.94 22.50 34.16
CA THR A 62 5.18 22.85 32.76
C THR A 62 6.42 22.13 32.24
N VAL A 63 6.24 21.37 31.16
CA VAL A 63 7.30 20.74 30.37
C VAL A 63 7.38 21.44 29.03
N ALA A 64 8.54 21.99 28.71
CA ALA A 64 8.86 22.48 27.37
C ALA A 64 9.27 21.33 26.46
N VAL A 65 8.70 21.29 25.26
CA VAL A 65 8.93 20.28 24.23
C VAL A 65 9.41 20.98 22.97
N GLU A 66 10.58 20.58 22.49
CA GLU A 66 11.17 21.05 21.24
C GLU A 66 11.45 19.85 20.34
N VAL A 67 10.90 19.86 19.12
CA VAL A 67 11.20 18.86 18.08
C VAL A 67 12.01 19.55 16.99
N ARG A 68 13.16 18.96 16.63
CA ARG A 68 14.03 19.43 15.56
C ARG A 68 14.02 18.46 14.39
N ASP A 69 14.06 19.02 13.19
CA ASP A 69 14.17 18.28 11.94
C ASP A 69 15.60 17.71 11.73
N PRO A 70 15.83 16.94 10.65
CA PRO A 70 17.15 16.38 10.33
C PRO A 70 18.26 17.42 10.11
N THR A 71 17.91 18.70 9.90
CA THR A 71 18.86 19.81 9.78
C THR A 71 19.13 20.52 11.11
N ALA A 72 18.56 19.98 12.20
CA ALA A 72 18.55 20.55 13.55
C ALA A 72 17.73 21.85 13.69
N SER A 73 16.86 22.16 12.73
CA SER A 73 15.95 23.31 12.78
C SER A 73 14.70 22.96 13.60
N PRO A 74 14.22 23.84 14.52
CA PRO A 74 13.05 23.57 15.32
C PRO A 74 11.78 23.62 14.46
N VAL A 75 10.97 22.54 14.50
CA VAL A 75 9.69 22.42 13.78
C VAL A 75 8.48 22.38 14.70
N VAL A 76 8.68 22.02 15.97
CA VAL A 76 7.66 22.10 17.02
C VAL A 76 8.30 22.68 18.26
N VAL A 77 7.71 23.73 18.82
CA VAL A 77 8.08 24.30 20.12
C VAL A 77 6.80 24.56 20.89
N ARG A 78 6.54 23.77 21.92
CA ARG A 78 5.28 23.81 22.70
C ARG A 78 5.56 23.53 24.17
N THR A 79 4.56 23.81 25.01
CA THR A 79 4.57 23.42 26.42
C THR A 79 3.36 22.55 26.73
N VAL A 80 3.53 21.57 27.62
CA VAL A 80 2.46 20.73 28.17
C VAL A 80 2.60 20.66 29.69
N ASN A 81 1.51 20.38 30.40
CA ASN A 81 1.55 20.23 31.85
C ASN A 81 1.44 18.76 32.24
N THR A 82 2.16 18.36 33.29
CA THR A 82 1.99 17.02 33.88
C THR A 82 0.64 16.88 34.59
N ASN A 83 0.09 15.67 34.58
CA ASN A 83 -1.10 15.33 35.38
C ASN A 83 -0.73 14.91 36.81
N SER A 84 -1.71 14.48 37.61
CA SER A 84 -1.52 14.01 39.00
C SER A 84 -0.59 12.80 39.16
N LEU A 85 -0.29 12.08 38.07
CA LEU A 85 0.67 10.98 38.04
C LEU A 85 2.04 11.42 37.52
N GLY A 86 2.27 12.72 37.34
CA GLY A 86 3.51 13.27 36.80
C GLY A 86 3.68 13.06 35.30
N LYS A 87 2.67 12.53 34.60
CA LYS A 87 2.76 12.19 33.17
C LYS A 87 2.34 13.35 32.28
N TYR A 88 2.98 13.48 31.14
CA TYR A 88 2.63 14.44 30.10
C TYR A 88 2.63 13.76 28.72
N GLY A 89 2.00 14.39 27.75
CA GLY A 89 2.07 13.96 26.36
C GLY A 89 1.63 15.05 25.39
N LEU A 90 2.10 14.95 24.16
CA LEU A 90 1.82 15.89 23.08
C LEU A 90 1.53 15.12 21.80
N ASN A 91 0.39 15.43 21.18
CA ASN A 91 0.07 15.03 19.81
C ASN A 91 0.40 16.17 18.86
N PHE A 92 1.03 15.86 17.73
CA PHE A 92 1.28 16.81 16.65
C PHE A 92 1.44 16.10 15.31
N SER A 93 1.17 16.82 14.23
CA SER A 93 1.49 16.39 12.86
C SER A 93 2.56 17.30 12.29
N LEU A 94 3.40 16.75 11.42
CA LEU A 94 4.37 17.52 10.63
C LEU A 94 3.74 17.94 9.30
N SER A 95 4.34 18.95 8.65
CA SER A 95 3.94 19.37 7.30
C SER A 95 4.02 18.20 6.30
N SER A 96 3.19 18.20 5.26
CA SER A 96 3.31 17.25 4.14
C SER A 96 4.63 17.39 3.36
N GLN A 97 5.34 18.51 3.56
CA GLN A 97 6.66 18.79 3.02
C GLN A 97 7.77 18.60 4.07
N ALA A 98 7.48 17.91 5.18
CA ALA A 98 8.48 17.61 6.21
C ALA A 98 9.64 16.82 5.60
N LEU A 99 10.86 17.16 6.04
CA LEU A 99 12.06 16.45 5.62
C LEU A 99 11.99 15.01 6.10
N HIS A 100 12.44 14.06 5.27
CA HIS A 100 12.61 12.69 5.73
C HIS A 100 13.90 12.54 6.52
N GLY A 101 13.91 11.61 7.47
CA GLY A 101 15.07 11.29 8.29
C GLY A 101 14.79 11.40 9.78
N THR A 102 15.85 11.59 10.56
CA THR A 102 15.80 11.54 12.02
C THR A 102 15.39 12.88 12.60
N TYR A 103 14.30 12.86 13.38
CA TYR A 103 13.85 13.97 14.20
C TYR A 103 14.30 13.76 15.63
N THR A 104 14.72 14.86 16.28
CA THR A 104 15.14 14.84 17.68
C THR A 104 14.10 15.55 18.53
N VAL A 105 13.61 14.88 19.57
CA VAL A 105 12.69 15.43 20.57
C VAL A 105 13.50 15.75 21.81
N LYS A 106 13.54 17.02 22.21
CA LYS A 106 14.14 17.47 23.46
C LYS A 106 13.06 17.98 24.40
N VAL A 107 13.12 17.55 25.65
CA VAL A 107 12.22 18.00 26.70
C VAL A 107 13.00 18.63 27.84
N ASN A 108 12.42 19.66 28.43
CA ASN A 108 13.01 20.41 29.54
C ASN A 108 11.92 20.79 30.56
N CYS A 109 12.22 20.68 31.84
CA CYS A 109 11.38 21.22 32.90
C CYS A 109 12.23 21.89 33.98
N ASN A 110 11.60 22.75 34.77
CA ASN A 110 12.19 23.37 35.96
C ASN A 110 11.23 23.19 37.13
N TYR A 111 11.73 22.71 38.27
CA TYR A 111 10.98 22.52 39.51
C TYR A 111 11.85 22.92 40.69
N ASP A 112 11.36 23.85 41.53
CA ASP A 112 12.08 24.38 42.71
C ASP A 112 13.53 24.82 42.44
N GLY A 113 13.77 25.42 41.27
CA GLY A 113 15.08 25.93 40.86
C GLY A 113 15.99 24.88 40.22
N GLU A 114 15.63 23.60 40.27
CA GLU A 114 16.33 22.51 39.57
C GLU A 114 15.78 22.34 38.15
N THR A 115 16.66 21.96 37.22
CA THR A 115 16.27 21.69 35.83
C THR A 115 16.58 20.26 35.44
N ALA A 116 15.66 19.63 34.73
CA ALA A 116 15.88 18.33 34.11
C ALA A 116 15.62 18.41 32.61
N SER A 117 16.37 17.62 31.84
CA SER A 117 16.17 17.51 30.40
C SER A 117 16.42 16.10 29.92
N ASN A 118 15.72 15.69 28.87
CA ASN A 118 15.93 14.41 28.22
C ASN A 118 15.71 14.53 26.72
N THR A 119 16.12 13.52 25.97
CA THR A 119 16.04 13.51 24.51
C THR A 119 15.70 12.11 24.01
N THR A 120 14.86 12.06 22.97
CA THR A 120 14.59 10.84 22.20
C THR A 120 14.54 11.19 20.71
N ILE A 121 14.40 10.17 19.86
CA ILE A 121 14.35 10.32 18.40
C ILE A 121 13.16 9.57 17.80
N PHE A 122 12.72 10.00 16.63
CA PHE A 122 11.86 9.22 15.73
C PHE A 122 12.29 9.48 14.28
N TYR A 123 11.89 8.61 13.36
CA TYR A 123 12.15 8.75 11.94
C TYR A 123 10.87 9.14 11.21
N VAL A 124 10.97 10.09 10.30
CA VAL A 124 9.94 10.38 9.31
C VAL A 124 10.38 9.76 7.99
N GLU A 125 9.59 8.83 7.48
CA GLU A 125 9.86 8.11 6.24
C GLU A 125 8.80 8.47 5.18
N THR A 126 9.15 8.35 3.90
CA THR A 126 8.12 8.31 2.85
C THR A 126 7.22 7.11 3.11
N VAL A 127 5.91 7.28 2.97
CA VAL A 127 5.04 6.14 2.68
C VAL A 127 5.55 5.59 1.36
N SER A 128 6.19 4.41 1.37
CA SER A 128 6.54 3.77 0.11
C SER A 128 5.25 3.33 -0.57
N THR A 129 5.07 3.67 -1.85
CA THR A 129 3.86 3.32 -2.60
C THR A 129 4.16 2.18 -3.55
N PHE A 130 3.64 0.99 -3.24
CA PHE A 130 3.63 -0.10 -4.19
C PHE A 130 2.48 0.08 -5.19
N THR A 131 2.82 0.26 -6.47
CA THR A 131 1.85 0.46 -7.55
C THR A 131 1.90 -0.72 -8.51
N LEU A 132 0.73 -1.24 -8.85
CA LEU A 132 0.52 -2.26 -9.88
C LEU A 132 -0.44 -1.69 -10.92
N THR A 133 -0.15 -1.89 -12.20
CA THR A 133 -1.08 -1.54 -13.29
C THR A 133 -1.38 -2.77 -14.14
N ILE A 134 -2.57 -2.83 -14.74
CA ILE A 134 -2.94 -3.88 -15.69
C ILE A 134 -3.69 -3.27 -16.88
N LYS A 135 -3.41 -3.78 -18.06
CA LYS A 135 -4.00 -3.38 -19.34
C LYS A 135 -4.23 -4.61 -20.21
N VAL A 136 -5.17 -4.47 -21.13
CA VAL A 136 -5.40 -5.41 -22.23
C VAL A 136 -4.93 -4.77 -23.53
N GLY A 137 -4.39 -5.57 -24.45
CA GLY A 137 -3.91 -5.09 -25.75
C GLY A 137 -5.02 -4.43 -26.59
N ARG A 138 -6.26 -4.94 -26.50
CA ARG A 138 -7.45 -4.43 -27.18
C ARG A 138 -8.65 -4.47 -26.25
N SER A 139 -9.65 -3.63 -26.50
CA SER A 139 -10.92 -3.67 -25.76
C SER A 139 -11.90 -4.74 -26.27
N THR A 140 -11.62 -5.35 -27.44
CA THR A 140 -12.46 -6.39 -28.04
C THR A 140 -11.60 -7.40 -28.79
N TYR A 141 -11.90 -8.68 -28.58
CA TYR A 141 -11.28 -9.83 -29.24
C TYR A 141 -12.37 -10.71 -29.85
N LYS A 142 -12.04 -11.37 -30.98
CA LYS A 142 -12.83 -12.49 -31.46
C LYS A 142 -12.35 -13.76 -30.75
N LEU A 143 -13.25 -14.73 -30.60
CA LEU A 143 -12.89 -16.07 -30.13
C LEU A 143 -11.69 -16.62 -30.93
N GLU A 144 -10.82 -17.37 -30.26
CA GLU A 144 -9.54 -17.91 -30.77
C GLU A 144 -8.43 -16.89 -31.05
N GLU A 145 -8.71 -15.59 -31.04
CA GLU A 145 -7.64 -14.59 -31.11
C GLU A 145 -6.80 -14.61 -29.82
N PRO A 146 -5.48 -14.46 -29.92
CA PRO A 146 -4.64 -14.30 -28.75
C PRO A 146 -4.96 -13.00 -28.02
N ILE A 147 -5.20 -13.13 -26.73
CA ILE A 147 -5.46 -12.05 -25.79
C ILE A 147 -4.17 -11.78 -25.05
N GLU A 148 -3.72 -10.53 -25.10
CA GLU A 148 -2.53 -10.06 -24.41
C GLU A 148 -2.96 -9.16 -23.24
N ILE A 149 -2.50 -9.52 -22.05
CA ILE A 149 -2.59 -8.73 -20.83
C ILE A 149 -1.17 -8.31 -20.46
N TYR A 150 -0.98 -7.06 -20.07
CA TYR A 150 0.31 -6.56 -19.62
C TYR A 150 0.15 -5.47 -18.58
N GLY A 151 1.21 -5.19 -17.85
CA GLY A 151 1.20 -4.25 -16.75
C GLY A 151 2.59 -3.93 -16.26
N ASN A 152 2.67 -3.07 -15.25
CA ASN A 152 3.92 -2.81 -14.55
C ASN A 152 3.76 -2.83 -13.03
N ALA A 153 4.84 -3.16 -12.33
CA ALA A 153 4.94 -3.11 -10.88
C ALA A 153 6.06 -2.15 -10.49
N THR A 154 5.76 -1.16 -9.65
CA THR A 154 6.75 -0.16 -9.19
C THR A 154 6.65 0.11 -7.70
N LEU A 155 7.78 0.34 -7.04
CA LEU A 155 7.84 0.87 -5.67
C LEU A 155 8.33 2.31 -5.73
N ASN A 156 7.52 3.28 -5.30
CA ASN A 156 7.85 4.70 -5.44
C ASN A 156 8.27 5.07 -6.87
N THR A 157 7.55 4.58 -7.88
CA THR A 157 7.84 4.74 -9.32
C THR A 157 9.09 4.02 -9.84
N ILE A 158 9.88 3.38 -8.98
CA ILE A 158 11.02 2.56 -9.38
C ILE A 158 10.51 1.19 -9.81
N PRO A 159 10.84 0.71 -11.03
CA PRO A 159 10.48 -0.63 -11.47
C PRO A 159 10.96 -1.73 -10.54
N LEU A 160 10.12 -2.74 -10.35
CA LEU A 160 10.48 -3.93 -9.57
C LEU A 160 10.77 -5.09 -10.51
N GLU A 161 12.03 -5.51 -10.59
CA GLU A 161 12.44 -6.74 -11.25
C GLU A 161 12.13 -7.95 -10.36
N GLY A 162 11.65 -9.05 -10.95
CA GLY A 162 11.44 -10.31 -10.24
C GLY A 162 10.21 -10.35 -9.33
N ALA A 163 9.32 -9.36 -9.42
CA ALA A 163 8.10 -9.34 -8.64
C ALA A 163 7.09 -10.35 -9.19
N LEU A 164 6.53 -11.18 -8.31
CA LEU A 164 5.49 -12.14 -8.67
C LEU A 164 4.12 -11.45 -8.73
N VAL A 165 3.47 -11.54 -9.88
CA VAL A 165 2.14 -10.99 -10.14
C VAL A 165 1.18 -12.13 -10.43
N ALA A 166 0.16 -12.29 -9.59
CA ALA A 166 -0.95 -13.20 -9.84
C ALA A 166 -2.00 -12.51 -10.71
N ILE A 167 -2.34 -13.14 -11.83
CA ILE A 167 -3.36 -12.69 -12.79
C ILE A 167 -4.51 -13.70 -12.77
N GLU A 168 -5.72 -13.18 -12.60
CA GLU A 168 -6.98 -13.91 -12.69
C GLU A 168 -7.83 -13.31 -13.80
N VAL A 169 -8.38 -14.16 -14.67
CA VAL A 169 -9.38 -13.77 -15.67
C VAL A 169 -10.66 -14.52 -15.37
N GLN A 170 -11.77 -13.80 -15.27
CA GLN A 170 -13.11 -14.35 -15.08
C GLN A 170 -13.96 -14.17 -16.34
N ASP A 171 -14.79 -15.15 -16.63
CA ASP A 171 -15.81 -15.09 -17.67
C ASP A 171 -16.97 -14.13 -17.30
N PRO A 172 -17.92 -13.85 -18.22
CA PRO A 172 -19.06 -12.98 -17.96
C PRO A 172 -19.97 -13.44 -16.79
N GLU A 173 -19.93 -14.72 -16.45
CA GLU A 173 -20.64 -15.31 -15.33
C GLU A 173 -19.87 -15.20 -13.99
N GLY A 174 -18.64 -14.68 -14.01
CA GLY A 174 -17.77 -14.53 -12.85
C GLY A 174 -16.95 -15.79 -12.50
N THR A 175 -16.89 -16.77 -13.41
CA THR A 175 -16.12 -18.00 -13.21
C THR A 175 -14.66 -17.77 -13.61
N PRO A 176 -13.68 -18.10 -12.75
CA PRO A 176 -12.27 -17.99 -13.12
C PRO A 176 -11.90 -18.97 -14.24
N VAL A 177 -11.47 -18.45 -15.39
CA VAL A 177 -11.01 -19.22 -16.55
C VAL A 177 -9.49 -19.25 -16.68
N ILE A 178 -8.80 -18.25 -16.12
CA ILE A 178 -7.34 -18.19 -16.04
C ILE A 178 -6.94 -17.82 -14.61
N LEU A 179 -5.96 -18.54 -14.08
CA LEU A 179 -5.23 -18.18 -12.87
C LEU A 179 -3.76 -18.49 -13.08
N ARG A 180 -2.91 -17.47 -13.18
CA ARG A 180 -1.48 -17.61 -13.48
C ARG A 180 -0.65 -16.65 -12.65
N VAL A 181 0.60 -17.03 -12.39
CA VAL A 181 1.60 -16.14 -11.80
C VAL A 181 2.68 -15.89 -12.84
N VAL A 182 2.98 -14.61 -13.07
CA VAL A 182 4.07 -14.16 -13.93
C VAL A 182 5.06 -13.34 -13.11
N GLU A 183 6.28 -13.21 -13.61
CA GLU A 183 7.36 -12.46 -12.98
C GLU A 183 7.64 -11.21 -13.82
N THR A 184 7.93 -10.09 -13.17
CA THR A 184 8.31 -8.86 -13.87
C THR A 184 9.76 -8.89 -14.35
N ASP A 185 10.00 -8.27 -15.50
CA ASP A 185 11.35 -8.07 -16.06
C ASP A 185 12.10 -6.90 -15.38
N PHE A 186 13.29 -6.57 -15.89
CA PHE A 186 14.14 -5.49 -15.36
C PHE A 186 13.50 -4.08 -15.46
N ASP A 187 12.53 -3.89 -16.37
CA ASP A 187 11.75 -2.66 -16.52
C ASP A 187 10.47 -2.69 -15.66
N GLY A 188 10.31 -3.73 -14.83
CA GLY A 188 9.16 -3.94 -13.96
C GLY A 188 7.89 -4.31 -14.73
N ILE A 189 8.03 -4.71 -16.00
CA ILE A 189 6.92 -5.04 -16.88
C ILE A 189 6.62 -6.53 -16.75
N TYR A 190 5.34 -6.87 -16.76
CA TYR A 190 4.88 -8.25 -16.88
C TYR A 190 3.86 -8.37 -18.01
N SER A 191 3.77 -9.54 -18.62
CA SER A 191 2.78 -9.85 -19.64
C SER A 191 2.32 -11.30 -19.58
N LEU A 192 1.10 -11.54 -20.05
CA LEU A 192 0.48 -12.84 -20.24
C LEU A 192 -0.28 -12.82 -21.56
N THR A 193 0.06 -13.75 -22.46
CA THR A 193 -0.72 -14.00 -23.68
C THR A 193 -1.39 -15.36 -23.58
N PHE A 194 -2.68 -15.43 -23.90
CA PHE A 194 -3.46 -16.67 -23.87
C PHE A 194 -4.58 -16.65 -24.92
N ASN A 195 -5.11 -17.83 -25.22
CA ASN A 195 -6.32 -17.99 -26.04
C ASN A 195 -7.43 -18.56 -25.15
N LEU A 196 -8.67 -18.17 -25.44
CA LEU A 196 -9.85 -18.79 -24.84
C LEU A 196 -10.24 -20.07 -25.62
N PRO A 197 -10.75 -21.12 -24.94
CA PRO A 197 -11.41 -22.26 -25.59
C PRO A 197 -12.52 -21.85 -26.55
N GLU A 198 -12.77 -22.65 -27.60
CA GLU A 198 -13.78 -22.35 -28.65
C GLU A 198 -15.22 -22.26 -28.10
N ASP A 199 -15.52 -22.95 -26.99
CA ASP A 199 -16.83 -22.95 -26.34
C ASP A 199 -16.96 -21.90 -25.22
N SER A 200 -15.98 -21.01 -25.09
CA SER A 200 -15.98 -19.98 -24.03
C SER A 200 -17.16 -19.01 -24.19
N PRO A 201 -17.77 -18.56 -23.08
CA PRO A 201 -18.87 -17.59 -23.13
C PRO A 201 -18.48 -16.31 -23.89
N LEU A 202 -19.43 -15.74 -24.62
CA LEU A 202 -19.27 -14.42 -25.24
C LEU A 202 -19.68 -13.33 -24.25
N GLY A 203 -19.01 -12.19 -24.27
CA GLY A 203 -19.36 -11.06 -23.41
C GLY A 203 -18.13 -10.39 -22.78
N GLU A 204 -18.35 -9.72 -21.66
CA GLU A 204 -17.30 -9.01 -20.94
C GLU A 204 -16.56 -9.94 -19.99
N TYR A 205 -15.24 -10.03 -20.15
CA TYR A 205 -14.35 -10.73 -19.24
C TYR A 205 -13.69 -9.71 -18.33
N SER A 206 -13.63 -10.04 -17.03
CA SER A 206 -12.94 -9.23 -16.02
C SER A 206 -11.55 -9.80 -15.75
N VAL A 207 -10.56 -8.92 -15.60
CA VAL A 207 -9.18 -9.27 -15.34
C VAL A 207 -8.72 -8.58 -14.07
N TYR A 208 -8.16 -9.38 -13.15
CA TYR A 208 -7.60 -8.91 -11.89
C TYR A 208 -6.12 -9.25 -11.85
N ALA A 209 -5.29 -8.31 -11.41
CA ALA A 209 -3.92 -8.56 -11.01
C ALA A 209 -3.74 -8.23 -9.54
N SER A 210 -2.95 -9.05 -8.86
CA SER A 210 -2.51 -8.80 -7.50
C SER A 210 -1.05 -9.15 -7.33
N ALA A 211 -0.36 -8.37 -6.50
CA ALA A 211 1.03 -8.62 -6.17
C ALA A 211 1.27 -8.23 -4.70
N SER A 212 2.30 -8.81 -4.11
CA SER A 212 2.79 -8.44 -2.78
C SER A 212 4.28 -8.22 -2.86
N TYR A 213 4.75 -7.09 -2.34
CA TYR A 213 6.16 -6.78 -2.24
C TYR A 213 6.42 -6.16 -0.87
N GLN A 214 7.36 -6.76 -0.12
CA GLN A 214 7.54 -6.47 1.31
C GLN A 214 6.21 -6.63 2.09
N ASN A 215 5.83 -5.64 2.90
CA ASN A 215 4.58 -5.63 3.67
C ASN A 215 3.43 -4.92 2.94
N GLN A 216 3.58 -4.62 1.64
CA GLN A 216 2.57 -3.96 0.83
C GLN A 216 1.92 -4.91 -0.16
N LYS A 217 0.64 -4.64 -0.44
CA LYS A 217 -0.14 -5.32 -1.47
C LYS A 217 -0.66 -4.29 -2.45
N ALA A 218 -0.65 -4.63 -3.73
CA ALA A 218 -1.26 -3.84 -4.78
C ALA A 218 -2.16 -4.73 -5.62
N THR A 219 -3.28 -4.16 -6.06
CA THR A 219 -4.24 -4.80 -6.95
C THR A 219 -4.61 -3.86 -8.07
N ALA A 220 -4.89 -4.40 -9.25
CA ALA A 220 -5.37 -3.65 -10.40
C ALA A 220 -6.41 -4.49 -11.15
N GLU A 221 -7.33 -3.83 -11.85
CA GLU A 221 -8.37 -4.50 -12.63
C GLU A 221 -8.56 -3.85 -14.00
N THR A 222 -9.04 -4.63 -14.96
CA THR A 222 -9.46 -4.18 -16.28
C THR A 222 -10.45 -5.17 -16.89
N SER A 223 -11.00 -4.88 -18.06
CA SER A 223 -11.92 -5.79 -18.75
C SER A 223 -11.68 -5.78 -20.27
N PHE A 224 -12.16 -6.82 -20.94
CA PHE A 224 -12.20 -6.89 -22.40
C PHE A 224 -13.45 -7.62 -22.88
N GLN A 225 -13.89 -7.32 -24.10
CA GLN A 225 -15.05 -7.97 -24.72
C GLN A 225 -14.60 -9.13 -25.61
N VAL A 226 -15.29 -10.25 -25.52
CA VAL A 226 -15.14 -11.39 -26.43
C VAL A 226 -16.38 -11.52 -27.29
N LYS A 227 -16.17 -11.58 -28.61
CA LYS A 227 -17.22 -11.75 -29.61
C LYS A 227 -17.01 -13.01 -30.42
N GLN A 228 -18.09 -13.50 -31.02
CA GLN A 228 -18.03 -14.64 -31.92
C GLN A 228 -17.10 -14.33 -33.10
N ARG A 229 -16.25 -15.29 -33.46
CA ARG A 229 -15.55 -15.27 -34.74
C ARG A 229 -16.57 -15.58 -35.83
N LEU A 230 -16.71 -14.67 -36.79
CA LEU A 230 -17.55 -14.87 -37.98
C LEU A 230 -16.65 -15.40 -39.10
N SER A 231 -16.56 -16.72 -39.22
CA SER A 231 -15.82 -17.36 -40.33
C SER A 231 -16.46 -17.09 -41.69
N ALA A 232 -17.78 -16.88 -41.71
CA ALA A 232 -18.53 -16.62 -42.94
C ALA A 232 -18.63 -15.13 -43.33
N ASP A 233 -17.94 -14.23 -42.63
CA ASP A 233 -17.78 -12.82 -43.04
C ASP A 233 -16.65 -12.74 -44.08
N ILE A 234 -17.00 -13.10 -45.32
CA ILE A 234 -16.04 -13.33 -46.40
C ILE A 234 -15.55 -11.99 -46.99
N ASN A 235 -16.39 -10.96 -46.93
CA ASN A 235 -16.04 -9.61 -47.39
C ASN A 235 -15.32 -8.77 -46.32
N GLY A 236 -15.34 -9.18 -45.05
CA GLY A 236 -14.68 -8.53 -43.92
C GLY A 236 -15.39 -7.28 -43.42
N ASP A 237 -16.70 -7.12 -43.67
CA ASP A 237 -17.49 -5.96 -43.28
C ASP A 237 -18.02 -6.02 -41.83
N GLY A 238 -17.77 -7.14 -41.14
CA GLY A 238 -18.20 -7.38 -39.77
C GLY A 238 -19.59 -8.00 -39.65
N LYS A 239 -20.24 -8.35 -40.75
CA LYS A 239 -21.54 -9.03 -40.79
C LYS A 239 -21.48 -10.22 -41.74
N VAL A 240 -22.32 -11.22 -41.47
CA VAL A 240 -22.55 -12.32 -42.42
C VAL A 240 -23.93 -12.11 -43.02
N ASN A 241 -23.99 -11.68 -44.27
CA ASN A 241 -25.27 -11.35 -44.92
C ASN A 241 -25.33 -11.87 -46.37
N ILE A 242 -26.29 -11.36 -47.15
CA ILE A 242 -26.51 -11.79 -48.54
C ILE A 242 -25.29 -11.55 -49.44
N ILE A 243 -24.43 -10.59 -49.08
CA ILE A 243 -23.19 -10.31 -49.80
C ILE A 243 -22.22 -11.49 -49.65
N ASP A 244 -22.00 -12.00 -48.43
CA ASP A 244 -21.13 -13.16 -48.20
C ASP A 244 -21.67 -14.41 -48.89
N LEU A 245 -22.99 -14.62 -48.81
CA LEU A 245 -23.66 -15.72 -49.52
C LEU A 245 -23.48 -15.59 -51.04
N ASN A 246 -23.52 -14.37 -51.59
CA ASN A 246 -23.27 -14.14 -53.01
C ASN A 246 -21.83 -14.51 -53.40
N ILE A 247 -20.85 -14.22 -52.53
CA ILE A 247 -19.45 -14.56 -52.77
C ILE A 247 -19.29 -16.09 -52.85
N VAL A 248 -19.83 -16.85 -51.88
CA VAL A 248 -19.81 -18.33 -51.92
C VAL A 248 -20.54 -18.86 -53.16
N ALA A 249 -21.72 -18.32 -53.47
CA ALA A 249 -22.51 -18.76 -54.63
C ALA A 249 -21.77 -18.59 -55.97
N ARG A 250 -20.94 -17.55 -56.10
CA ARG A 250 -20.11 -17.35 -57.32
C ARG A 250 -19.02 -18.42 -57.45
N ALA A 251 -18.51 -18.91 -56.33
CA ALA A 251 -17.49 -19.95 -56.27
C ALA A 251 -18.08 -21.38 -56.21
N TRP A 252 -19.41 -21.53 -56.22
CA TRP A 252 -20.10 -22.83 -56.13
C TRP A 252 -19.58 -23.89 -57.13
N GLY A 253 -19.29 -25.07 -56.59
CA GLY A 253 -18.80 -26.25 -57.31
C GLY A 253 -17.35 -26.14 -57.76
N SER A 254 -16.60 -25.15 -57.27
CA SER A 254 -15.17 -25.00 -57.57
C SER A 254 -14.29 -25.68 -56.52
N TYR A 255 -13.04 -25.91 -56.89
CA TYR A 255 -12.01 -26.64 -56.14
C TYR A 255 -10.63 -26.06 -56.52
N PRO A 256 -9.53 -26.36 -55.80
CA PRO A 256 -8.20 -25.84 -56.11
C PRO A 256 -7.82 -25.98 -57.59
N GLY A 257 -7.48 -24.85 -58.23
CA GLY A 257 -7.13 -24.77 -59.66
C GLY A 257 -8.30 -24.44 -60.60
N HIS A 258 -9.55 -24.48 -60.13
CA HIS A 258 -10.71 -24.06 -60.92
C HIS A 258 -10.77 -22.51 -61.06
N PRO A 259 -11.14 -21.91 -62.21
CA PRO A 259 -11.10 -20.45 -62.42
C PRO A 259 -11.96 -19.61 -61.47
N ARG A 260 -12.98 -20.23 -60.85
CA ARG A 260 -13.87 -19.61 -59.86
C ARG A 260 -13.51 -19.93 -58.41
N TRP A 261 -12.41 -20.67 -58.19
CA TRP A 261 -11.94 -21.02 -56.85
C TRP A 261 -11.59 -19.77 -56.06
N ASP A 262 -12.19 -19.65 -54.89
CA ASP A 262 -11.84 -18.66 -53.89
C ASP A 262 -11.66 -19.41 -52.58
N PRO A 263 -10.43 -19.58 -52.08
CA PRO A 263 -10.18 -20.36 -50.87
C PRO A 263 -10.86 -19.79 -49.62
N ARG A 264 -11.33 -18.53 -49.65
CA ARG A 264 -12.11 -17.94 -48.55
C ARG A 264 -13.54 -18.46 -48.46
N CYS A 265 -14.02 -19.11 -49.52
CA CYS A 265 -15.37 -19.68 -49.60
C CYS A 265 -15.42 -21.15 -49.19
N ASP A 266 -14.28 -21.81 -49.00
CA ASP A 266 -14.15 -23.18 -48.49
C ASP A 266 -14.09 -23.13 -46.96
N LEU A 267 -15.27 -22.94 -46.35
CA LEU A 267 -15.43 -22.63 -44.94
C LEU A 267 -15.29 -23.85 -44.03
N ASP A 268 -15.45 -25.07 -44.56
CA ASP A 268 -15.17 -26.32 -43.84
C ASP A 268 -13.83 -26.96 -44.23
N GLU A 269 -13.03 -26.25 -45.04
CA GLU A 269 -11.67 -26.63 -45.46
C GLU A 269 -11.59 -28.03 -46.13
N ASN A 270 -12.61 -28.39 -46.91
CA ASN A 270 -12.70 -29.70 -47.57
C ASN A 270 -12.22 -29.69 -49.04
N GLU A 271 -11.70 -28.55 -49.51
CA GLU A 271 -11.23 -28.28 -50.88
C GLU A 271 -12.34 -28.28 -51.96
N VAL A 272 -13.62 -28.23 -51.59
CA VAL A 272 -14.75 -28.22 -52.51
C VAL A 272 -15.88 -27.31 -52.03
N ILE A 273 -16.10 -26.20 -52.74
CA ILE A 273 -17.17 -25.26 -52.38
C ILE A 273 -18.54 -25.83 -52.76
N ASN A 274 -19.33 -26.20 -51.76
CA ASN A 274 -20.60 -26.89 -51.92
C ASN A 274 -21.66 -26.42 -50.90
N ILE A 275 -22.68 -27.27 -50.67
CA ILE A 275 -23.80 -26.95 -49.77
C ILE A 275 -23.34 -26.75 -48.33
N ILE A 276 -22.26 -27.40 -47.90
CA ILE A 276 -21.73 -27.29 -46.54
C ILE A 276 -21.25 -25.85 -46.29
N ASP A 277 -20.53 -25.23 -47.23
CA ASP A 277 -20.10 -23.83 -47.11
C ASP A 277 -21.28 -22.86 -47.05
N ILE A 278 -22.29 -23.07 -47.90
CA ILE A 278 -23.53 -22.28 -47.84
C ILE A 278 -24.22 -22.46 -46.47
N MET A 279 -24.22 -23.67 -45.90
CA MET A 279 -24.78 -23.91 -44.57
C MET A 279 -24.02 -23.17 -43.47
N LEU A 280 -22.69 -23.04 -43.59
CA LEU A 280 -21.88 -22.27 -42.64
C LEU A 280 -22.16 -20.76 -42.73
N VAL A 281 -22.35 -20.22 -43.94
CA VAL A 281 -22.85 -18.84 -44.10
C VAL A 281 -24.23 -18.67 -43.46
N ALA A 282 -25.15 -19.60 -43.71
CA ALA A 282 -26.50 -19.52 -43.16
C ALA A 282 -26.52 -19.60 -41.62
N ARG A 283 -25.63 -20.39 -41.01
CA ARG A 283 -25.48 -20.53 -39.55
C ARG A 283 -25.12 -19.20 -38.90
N GLU A 284 -24.21 -18.46 -39.52
CA GLU A 284 -23.71 -17.18 -39.00
C GLU A 284 -24.50 -15.98 -39.53
N TYR A 285 -25.49 -16.18 -40.41
CA TYR A 285 -26.22 -15.11 -41.09
C TYR A 285 -26.91 -14.14 -40.13
N ARG A 286 -26.56 -12.84 -40.21
CA ARG A 286 -27.12 -11.72 -39.45
C ARG A 286 -27.36 -10.54 -40.42
N PRO A 287 -28.61 -10.33 -40.89
CA PRO A 287 -28.95 -9.30 -41.86
C PRO A 287 -28.85 -7.87 -41.31
#